data_AF-A0A4Q3SX01-F1
#
_entry.id   AF-A0A4Q3SX01-F1
#
_cell.length_a   1.000
_cell.length_b   1.000
_cell.length_c   1.000
_cell.angle_alpha   90.00
_cell.angle_beta   90.00
_cell.angle_gamma   90.00
#
_symmetry.space_group_name_H-M   'P 1'
#
loop_
_entity.id
_entity.type
_entity.pdbx_description
1 polymer ?
#
loop_
_entity_poly.entity_id
_entity_poly.type
_entity_poly.pdbx_seq_one_letter_code
_entity_poly.pdbx_strand_id
1 'polypeptide(L)'
;MMNLSRWKIAAAVLSVIFGVLFALPNALPQSAREALPAFMPKNTLNLGLDLQGGSHLLLEVDTQALRKERLVNLVEDVRTNLREKNIPFSDLREVNGSVSVLITDPAQMNAAVNLLRTNVGAPLAGVAGSRDVTVENAGSGRIQISFVAEAMRAEASKAVDQSIEILRRRIDELGTREPTIVRQGVDRIVVQAPGESDPERLKNVIGKTAKLTFQMVDDSVSPEEAAAGRIPPGSELLPADDGFSTGYLVKKRALVTGEMLTDAQQAFDPQTGQAVVSFRFDGTGARRFGDATAQNLGKRFAIVLDGKVI
;
A
#
# COMPACT_ATOMS: atom_id res chain seq x y z
N MET A 1 30.42 0.85 -66.46
CA MET A 1 29.24 1.63 -66.02
C MET A 1 28.17 0.64 -65.60
N MET A 2 27.73 0.69 -64.35
CA MET A 2 26.76 -0.26 -63.80
C MET A 2 25.37 0.11 -64.31
N ASN A 3 24.86 -0.59 -65.34
CA ASN A 3 23.52 -0.38 -65.88
C ASN A 3 22.49 -0.94 -64.89
N LEU A 4 22.03 -0.10 -63.96
CA LEU A 4 20.96 -0.45 -63.05
C LEU A 4 19.62 -0.52 -63.80
N SER A 5 18.88 -1.61 -63.59
CA SER A 5 17.52 -1.77 -64.14
C SER A 5 16.62 -0.63 -63.69
N ARG A 6 15.81 -0.09 -64.60
CA ARG A 6 14.89 1.04 -64.34
C ARG A 6 13.94 0.77 -63.16
N TRP A 7 13.52 -0.47 -62.96
CA TRP A 7 12.70 -0.87 -61.81
C TRP A 7 13.45 -0.82 -60.48
N LYS A 8 14.75 -1.14 -60.46
CA LYS A 8 15.59 -1.02 -59.27
C LYS A 8 15.82 0.45 -58.91
N ILE A 9 15.99 1.30 -59.92
CA ILE A 9 16.09 2.76 -59.73
C ILE A 9 14.76 3.30 -59.19
N ALA A 10 13.63 2.90 -59.77
CA ALA A 10 12.31 3.31 -59.30
C ALA A 10 12.06 2.88 -57.84
N ALA A 11 12.37 1.63 -57.49
CA ALA A 11 12.23 1.13 -56.12
C ALA A 11 13.15 1.88 -55.12
N ALA A 12 14.39 2.17 -55.50
CA ALA A 12 15.32 2.91 -54.66
C ALA A 12 14.84 4.36 -54.44
N VAL A 13 14.41 5.06 -55.49
CA VAL A 13 13.86 6.41 -55.40
C VAL A 13 12.61 6.43 -54.53
N LEU A 14 11.71 5.47 -54.72
CA LEU A 14 10.48 5.37 -53.94
C LEU A 14 10.78 5.11 -52.46
N SER A 15 11.75 4.23 -52.15
CA SER A 15 12.21 3.99 -50.78
C SER A 15 12.79 5.24 -50.12
N VAL A 16 13.59 6.04 -50.84
CA VAL A 16 14.12 7.31 -50.34
C VAL A 16 12.99 8.32 -50.10
N ILE A 17 12.03 8.43 -51.02
CA ILE A 17 10.86 9.30 -50.86
C ILE A 17 10.06 8.92 -49.61
N PHE A 18 9.76 7.63 -49.43
CA PHE A 18 9.08 7.16 -48.23
C PHE A 18 9.91 7.42 -46.96
N GLY A 19 11.23 7.19 -46.99
CA GLY A 19 12.11 7.48 -45.86
C GLY A 19 12.09 8.95 -45.45
N VAL A 20 12.15 9.87 -46.41
CA VAL A 20 12.03 11.31 -46.17
C VAL A 20 10.65 11.67 -45.63
N LEU A 21 9.59 11.08 -46.19
CA LEU A 21 8.20 11.37 -45.80
C LEU A 21 7.91 10.89 -44.37
N PHE A 22 8.47 9.75 -43.95
CA PHE A 22 8.37 9.27 -42.56
C PHE A 22 9.28 10.02 -41.58
N ALA A 23 10.40 10.59 -42.03
CA ALA A 23 11.31 11.38 -41.19
C ALA A 23 10.90 12.85 -41.05
N LEU A 24 10.16 13.40 -42.02
CA LEU A 24 9.70 14.80 -42.08
C LEU A 24 9.05 15.31 -40.78
N PRO A 25 8.19 14.53 -40.07
CA PRO A 25 7.55 15.01 -38.85
C PRO A 25 8.54 15.35 -37.73
N ASN A 26 9.72 14.72 -37.70
CA ASN A 26 10.74 14.98 -36.66
C ASN A 26 11.38 16.38 -36.79
N ALA A 27 11.36 16.98 -37.98
CA ALA A 27 11.94 18.31 -38.23
C ALA A 27 10.90 19.45 -38.15
N LEU A 28 9.61 19.13 -38.04
CA LEU A 28 8.52 20.10 -38.07
C LEU A 28 8.06 20.51 -36.65
N PRO A 29 7.85 21.81 -36.39
CA PRO A 29 7.21 22.31 -35.17
C PRO A 29 5.82 21.70 -34.96
N GLN A 30 5.35 21.64 -33.71
CA GLN A 30 4.08 20.99 -33.34
C GLN A 30 2.87 21.59 -34.09
N SER A 31 2.83 22.92 -34.26
CA SER A 31 1.79 23.63 -35.01
C SER A 31 1.74 23.27 -36.50
N ALA A 32 2.90 23.04 -37.12
CA ALA A 32 2.99 22.64 -38.53
C ALA A 32 2.60 21.17 -38.73
N ARG A 33 2.84 20.30 -37.72
CA ARG A 33 2.45 18.88 -37.74
C ARG A 33 0.93 18.68 -37.66
N GLU A 34 0.26 19.49 -36.86
CA GLU A 34 -1.20 19.41 -36.71
C GLU A 34 -1.93 19.75 -38.02
N ALA A 35 -1.39 20.71 -38.78
CA ALA A 35 -1.86 21.13 -40.10
C ALA A 35 -1.58 20.13 -41.24
N LEU A 36 -0.86 19.03 -40.99
CA LEU A 36 -0.60 18.03 -42.02
C LEU A 36 -1.88 17.27 -42.41
N PRO A 37 -2.05 16.90 -43.70
CA PRO A 37 -3.15 16.07 -44.16
C PRO A 37 -3.22 14.74 -43.41
N ALA A 38 -4.43 14.18 -43.25
CA ALA A 38 -4.66 12.95 -42.47
C ALA A 38 -3.90 11.71 -42.99
N PHE A 39 -3.45 11.70 -44.24
CA PHE A 39 -2.68 10.60 -44.83
C PHE A 39 -1.19 10.63 -44.49
N MET A 40 -0.68 11.72 -43.89
CA MET A 40 0.74 11.88 -43.58
C MET A 40 1.03 11.48 -42.13
N PRO A 41 2.14 10.78 -41.82
CA PRO A 41 2.52 10.47 -40.45
C PRO A 41 2.71 11.76 -39.64
N LYS A 42 2.05 11.85 -38.47
CA LYS A 42 2.16 13.01 -37.56
C LYS A 42 3.03 12.72 -36.33
N ASN A 43 3.32 11.44 -36.10
CA ASN A 43 4.05 10.97 -34.93
C ASN A 43 5.55 11.23 -35.11
N THR A 44 6.16 11.86 -34.10
CA THR A 44 7.61 11.97 -34.01
C THR A 44 8.19 10.73 -33.33
N LEU A 45 9.50 10.54 -33.44
CA LEU A 45 10.22 9.56 -32.64
C LEU A 45 9.99 9.84 -31.14
N ASN A 46 9.69 8.79 -30.37
CA ASN A 46 9.66 8.86 -28.92
C ASN A 46 11.12 9.05 -28.43
N LEU A 47 11.45 10.26 -28.02
CA LEU A 47 12.75 10.58 -27.46
C LEU A 47 12.79 10.05 -26.01
N GLY A 48 13.91 9.44 -25.62
CA GLY A 48 14.11 9.00 -24.23
C GLY A 48 14.28 10.17 -23.26
N LEU A 49 14.26 9.85 -21.96
CA LEU A 49 14.36 10.83 -20.86
C LEU A 49 15.57 11.78 -21.02
N ASP A 50 16.72 11.24 -21.42
CA ASP A 50 17.97 12.01 -21.58
C ASP A 50 17.88 13.08 -22.68
N LEU A 51 16.97 12.92 -23.65
CA LEU A 51 16.79 13.84 -24.78
C LEU A 51 15.55 14.74 -24.63
N GLN A 52 14.53 14.30 -23.89
CA GLN A 52 13.30 15.07 -23.62
C GLN A 52 13.37 15.91 -22.34
N GLY A 53 14.27 15.57 -21.41
CA GLY A 53 14.21 16.05 -20.04
C GLY A 53 13.06 15.39 -19.26
N GLY A 54 13.27 15.20 -17.96
CA GLY A 54 12.26 14.70 -17.05
C GLY A 54 12.84 14.25 -15.71
N SER A 55 11.99 13.63 -14.89
CA SER A 55 12.35 13.23 -13.53
C SER A 55 12.46 11.71 -13.40
N HIS A 56 13.53 11.26 -12.75
CA HIS A 56 13.77 9.86 -12.41
C HIS A 56 13.85 9.70 -10.88
N LEU A 57 12.94 8.93 -10.31
CA LEU A 57 12.88 8.65 -8.87
C LEU A 57 13.03 7.15 -8.62
N LEU A 58 13.87 6.80 -7.65
CA LEU A 58 13.97 5.45 -7.10
C LEU A 58 13.37 5.47 -5.70
N LEU A 59 12.29 4.71 -5.51
CA LEU A 59 11.57 4.57 -4.25
C LEU A 59 11.84 3.19 -3.67
N GLU A 60 11.91 3.09 -2.34
CA GLU A 60 12.05 1.83 -1.61
C GLU A 60 10.91 1.69 -0.61
N VAL A 61 10.30 0.51 -0.53
CA VAL A 61 9.26 0.20 0.44
C VAL A 61 9.89 0.05 1.83
N ASP A 62 9.32 0.71 2.83
CA ASP A 62 9.77 0.57 4.22
C ASP A 62 9.39 -0.80 4.79
N THR A 63 10.28 -1.77 4.57
CA THR A 63 10.11 -3.15 5.06
C THR A 63 10.13 -3.24 6.58
N GLN A 64 10.71 -2.27 7.29
CA GLN A 64 10.73 -2.25 8.75
C GLN A 64 9.38 -1.82 9.32
N ALA A 65 8.80 -0.75 8.77
CA ALA A 65 7.45 -0.32 9.12
C ALA A 65 6.42 -1.41 8.81
N LEU A 66 6.53 -2.05 7.64
CA LEU A 66 5.68 -3.18 7.25
C LEU A 66 5.80 -4.34 8.24
N ARG A 67 7.02 -4.73 8.63
CA ARG A 67 7.25 -5.78 9.62
C ARG A 67 6.63 -5.43 10.98
N LYS A 68 6.81 -4.20 11.45
CA LYS A 68 6.24 -3.73 12.72
C LYS A 68 4.71 -3.82 12.72
N GLU A 69 4.06 -3.40 11.64
CA GLU A 69 2.60 -3.51 11.50
C GLU A 69 2.12 -4.96 11.51
N ARG A 70 2.84 -5.85 10.82
CA ARG A 70 2.54 -7.29 10.84
C ARG A 70 2.70 -7.90 12.24
N LEU A 71 3.70 -7.47 13.01
CA LEU A 71 3.90 -7.92 14.39
C LEU A 71 2.78 -7.43 15.32
N VAL A 72 2.30 -6.19 15.15
CA VAL A 72 1.13 -5.68 15.89
C VAL A 72 -0.10 -6.54 15.60
N ASN A 73 -0.38 -6.83 14.33
CA ASN A 73 -1.50 -7.70 13.96
C ASN A 73 -1.34 -9.12 14.52
N LEU A 74 -0.13 -9.67 14.46
CA LEU A 74 0.19 -10.99 14.99
C LEU A 74 -0.04 -11.08 16.51
N VAL A 75 0.35 -10.04 17.27
CA VAL A 75 0.06 -9.95 18.71
C VAL A 75 -1.45 -10.01 18.97
N GLU A 76 -2.25 -9.28 18.20
CA GLU A 76 -3.72 -9.28 18.35
C GLU A 76 -4.35 -10.62 17.97
N ASP A 77 -3.86 -11.28 16.92
CA ASP A 77 -4.34 -12.59 16.50
C ASP A 77 -4.05 -13.66 17.55
N VAL A 78 -2.83 -13.64 18.12
CA VAL A 78 -2.43 -14.52 19.23
C VAL A 78 -3.33 -14.26 20.45
N ARG A 79 -3.54 -12.99 20.82
CA ARG A 79 -4.42 -12.62 21.93
C ARG A 79 -5.83 -13.15 21.76
N THR A 80 -6.40 -12.93 20.57
CA THR A 80 -7.78 -13.30 20.25
C THR A 80 -7.96 -14.82 20.34
N ASN A 81 -7.08 -15.57 19.67
CA ASN A 81 -7.14 -17.04 19.66
C ASN A 81 -6.99 -17.66 21.06
N LEU A 82 -6.05 -17.17 21.88
CA LEU A 82 -5.86 -17.67 23.24
C LEU A 82 -7.07 -17.36 24.14
N ARG A 83 -7.66 -16.17 24.00
CA ARG A 83 -8.86 -15.78 24.76
C ARG A 83 -10.08 -16.59 24.36
N GLU A 84 -10.31 -16.82 23.07
CA GLU A 84 -11.45 -17.63 22.59
C GLU A 84 -11.43 -19.06 23.11
N LYS A 85 -10.23 -19.63 23.33
CA LYS A 85 -10.06 -20.97 23.90
C LYS A 85 -9.86 -20.96 25.42
N ASN A 86 -10.01 -19.81 26.09
CA ASN A 86 -9.83 -19.63 27.52
C ASN A 86 -8.47 -20.12 28.04
N ILE A 87 -7.41 -19.96 27.25
CA ILE A 87 -6.05 -20.32 27.67
C ILE A 87 -5.46 -19.15 28.47
N PRO A 88 -5.04 -19.34 29.73
CA PRO A 88 -4.47 -18.26 30.53
C PRO A 88 -3.04 -17.95 30.07
N PHE A 89 -2.80 -16.70 29.70
CA PHE A 89 -1.50 -16.20 29.25
C PHE A 89 -1.14 -14.88 29.92
N SER A 90 0.16 -14.59 29.93
CA SER A 90 0.75 -13.35 30.44
C SER A 90 1.92 -12.93 29.53
N ASP A 91 2.45 -11.72 29.77
CA ASP A 91 3.65 -11.19 29.07
C ASP A 91 3.59 -11.29 27.52
N LEU A 92 2.41 -11.07 26.93
CA LEU A 92 2.23 -11.06 25.47
C LEU A 92 2.73 -9.74 24.88
N ARG A 93 3.87 -9.79 24.18
CA ARG A 93 4.51 -8.62 23.59
C ARG A 93 5.41 -8.99 22.41
N GLU A 94 5.77 -7.97 21.64
CA GLU A 94 6.85 -8.06 20.66
C GLU A 94 8.20 -8.01 21.37
N VAL A 95 9.09 -8.95 21.04
CA VAL A 95 10.49 -9.00 21.50
C VAL A 95 11.37 -9.34 20.30
N ASN A 96 12.33 -8.46 19.98
CA ASN A 96 13.35 -8.67 18.94
C ASN A 96 12.77 -9.10 17.57
N GLY A 97 11.66 -8.50 17.12
CA GLY A 97 11.04 -8.84 15.84
C GLY A 97 10.27 -10.17 15.82
N SER A 98 9.95 -10.70 17.00
CA SER A 98 9.10 -11.88 17.18
C SER A 98 8.05 -11.60 18.25
N VAL A 99 6.95 -12.34 18.25
CA VAL A 99 5.91 -12.27 19.29
C VAL A 99 6.21 -13.32 20.35
N SER A 100 6.35 -12.88 21.60
CA SER A 100 6.57 -13.75 22.75
C SER A 100 5.33 -13.73 23.64
N VAL A 101 4.93 -14.91 24.13
CA VAL A 101 3.84 -15.06 25.10
C VAL A 101 4.19 -16.10 26.15
N LEU A 102 3.88 -15.82 27.42
CA LEU A 102 4.03 -16.75 28.53
C LEU A 102 2.68 -17.44 28.78
N ILE A 103 2.65 -18.76 28.70
CA ILE A 103 1.47 -19.54 29.08
C ILE A 103 1.56 -19.83 30.58
N THR A 104 0.58 -19.33 31.32
CA THR A 104 0.60 -19.38 32.80
C THR A 104 0.31 -20.78 33.32
N ASP A 105 -0.47 -21.58 32.58
CA ASP A 105 -0.79 -22.97 32.92
C ASP A 105 0.09 -23.94 32.09
N PRO A 106 1.04 -24.66 32.72
CA PRO A 106 1.88 -25.63 32.02
C PRO A 106 1.09 -26.77 31.35
N ALA A 107 -0.08 -27.16 31.89
CA ALA A 107 -0.89 -28.23 31.31
C ALA A 107 -1.47 -27.84 29.94
N GLN A 108 -1.69 -26.55 29.72
CA GLN A 108 -2.24 -26.02 28.47
C GLN A 108 -1.17 -25.64 27.44
N MET A 109 0.12 -25.77 27.76
CA MET A 109 1.21 -25.41 26.86
C MET A 109 1.12 -26.08 25.49
N ASN A 110 0.94 -27.41 25.46
CA ASN A 110 0.86 -28.15 24.20
C ASN A 110 -0.40 -27.79 23.41
N ALA A 111 -1.52 -27.54 24.10
CA ALA A 111 -2.75 -27.09 23.47
C ALA A 111 -2.58 -25.68 22.85
N ALA A 112 -1.91 -24.77 23.55
CA ALA A 112 -1.61 -23.43 23.08
C ALA A 112 -0.70 -23.45 21.84
N VAL A 113 0.38 -24.24 21.86
CA VAL A 113 1.27 -24.38 20.70
C VAL A 113 0.52 -24.90 19.47
N ASN A 114 -0.30 -25.94 19.64
CA ASN A 114 -1.07 -26.52 18.53
C ASN A 114 -2.14 -25.56 18.00
N LEU A 115 -2.83 -24.84 18.89
CA LEU A 115 -3.80 -23.82 18.51
C LEU A 115 -3.15 -22.72 17.68
N LEU A 116 -2.01 -22.18 18.16
CA LEU A 116 -1.32 -21.09 17.49
C LEU A 116 -0.75 -21.52 16.13
N ARG A 117 -0.20 -22.74 16.03
CA ARG A 117 0.23 -23.32 14.75
C ARG A 117 -0.90 -23.48 13.73
N THR A 118 -2.12 -23.69 14.21
CA THR A 118 -3.28 -23.98 13.35
C THR A 118 -4.07 -22.73 12.98
N ASN A 119 -4.07 -21.70 13.83
CA ASN A 119 -4.95 -20.55 13.65
C ASN A 119 -4.22 -19.23 13.41
N VAL A 120 -2.92 -19.16 13.70
CA VAL A 120 -2.15 -17.91 13.56
C VAL A 120 -1.32 -17.96 12.28
N GLY A 121 -1.21 -16.81 11.62
CA GLY A 121 -0.54 -16.66 10.33
C GLY A 121 -1.42 -17.03 9.13
N ALA A 122 -0.94 -16.66 7.96
CA ALA A 122 -1.54 -16.99 6.67
C ALA A 122 -0.86 -18.21 6.02
N PRO A 123 -1.59 -18.98 5.19
CA PRO A 123 -0.98 -19.99 4.34
C PRO A 123 0.09 -19.37 3.44
N LEU A 124 1.28 -19.96 3.43
CA LEU A 124 2.36 -19.49 2.56
C LEU A 124 2.14 -20.08 1.16
N ALA A 125 2.13 -19.20 0.14
CA ALA A 125 1.92 -19.61 -1.24
C ALA A 125 3.07 -20.52 -1.72
N GLY A 126 2.72 -21.59 -2.45
CA GLY A 126 3.69 -22.48 -3.09
C GLY A 126 4.18 -23.66 -2.26
N VAL A 127 3.85 -23.75 -0.96
CA VAL A 127 4.22 -24.89 -0.12
C VAL A 127 3.02 -25.36 0.70
N ALA A 128 2.46 -26.53 0.32
CA ALA A 128 1.28 -27.11 0.96
C ALA A 128 1.52 -27.36 2.46
N GLY A 129 0.63 -26.84 3.30
CA GLY A 129 0.69 -27.00 4.76
C GLY A 129 1.65 -26.07 5.49
N SER A 130 2.41 -25.23 4.78
CA SER A 130 3.29 -24.23 5.40
C SER A 130 2.56 -22.91 5.68
N ARG A 131 3.05 -22.19 6.69
CA ARG A 131 2.53 -20.90 7.11
C ARG A 131 3.61 -19.84 7.02
N ASP A 132 3.17 -18.59 6.99
CA ASP A 132 4.04 -17.41 7.04
C ASP A 132 4.74 -17.21 8.39
N VAL A 133 4.33 -17.95 9.42
CA VAL A 133 4.89 -17.91 10.77
C VAL A 133 5.40 -19.27 11.24
N THR A 134 6.44 -19.24 12.06
CA THR A 134 6.93 -20.38 12.84
C THR A 134 6.57 -20.18 14.30
N VAL A 135 6.06 -21.24 14.94
CA VAL A 135 5.69 -21.25 16.37
C VAL A 135 6.57 -22.25 17.09
N GLU A 136 7.40 -21.73 17.99
CA GLU A 136 8.37 -22.51 18.76
C GLU A 136 8.10 -22.38 20.27
N ASN A 137 8.36 -23.45 21.00
CA ASN A 137 8.38 -23.42 22.45
C ASN A 137 9.80 -23.01 22.87
N ALA A 138 9.95 -21.78 23.37
CA ALA A 138 11.23 -21.23 23.79
C ALA A 138 11.68 -21.75 25.18
N GLY A 139 10.94 -22.70 25.76
CA GLY A 139 11.15 -23.21 27.11
C GLY A 139 10.59 -22.28 28.19
N SER A 140 10.63 -22.71 29.45
CA SER A 140 10.17 -21.92 30.62
C SER A 140 8.71 -21.42 30.56
N GLY A 141 7.84 -22.09 29.79
CA GLY A 141 6.46 -21.65 29.62
C GLY A 141 6.26 -20.62 28.50
N ARG A 142 7.29 -20.28 27.72
CA ARG A 142 7.20 -19.27 26.66
C ARG A 142 7.03 -19.88 25.27
N ILE A 143 6.15 -19.26 24.50
CA ILE A 143 5.98 -19.51 23.08
C ILE A 143 6.50 -18.30 22.31
N GLN A 144 7.34 -18.56 21.32
CA GLN A 144 7.87 -17.55 20.42
C GLN A 144 7.31 -17.77 19.02
N ILE A 145 6.87 -16.69 18.38
CA ILE A 145 6.26 -16.70 17.06
C ILE A 145 6.99 -15.69 16.18
N SER A 146 7.53 -16.15 15.06
CA SER A 146 8.30 -15.30 14.13
C SER A 146 7.87 -15.52 12.69
N PHE A 147 7.88 -14.47 11.89
CA PHE A 147 7.65 -14.59 10.45
C PHE A 147 8.84 -15.28 9.77
N VAL A 148 8.56 -16.17 8.82
CA VAL A 148 9.60 -16.78 7.99
C VAL A 148 10.10 -15.77 6.96
N ALA A 149 11.40 -15.84 6.62
CA ALA A 149 12.03 -14.86 5.72
C ALA A 149 11.35 -14.79 4.35
N GLU A 150 10.90 -15.92 3.82
CA GLU A 150 10.23 -16.00 2.52
C GLU A 150 8.87 -15.28 2.52
N ALA A 151 8.11 -15.40 3.61
CA ALA A 151 6.86 -14.67 3.76
C ALA A 151 7.07 -13.16 3.79
N MET A 152 8.12 -12.70 4.48
CA MET A 152 8.43 -11.27 4.52
C MET A 152 8.85 -10.73 3.15
N ARG A 153 9.55 -11.52 2.33
CA ARG A 153 9.88 -11.13 0.95
C ARG A 153 8.64 -11.09 0.06
N ALA A 154 7.78 -12.09 0.16
CA ALA A 154 6.52 -12.13 -0.57
C ALA A 154 5.63 -10.93 -0.20
N GLU A 155 5.56 -10.57 1.09
CA GLU A 155 4.81 -9.42 1.56
C GLU A 155 5.43 -8.09 1.08
N ALA A 156 6.75 -7.93 1.15
CA ALA A 156 7.43 -6.75 0.59
C ALA A 156 7.16 -6.62 -0.91
N SER A 157 7.20 -7.73 -1.64
CA SER A 157 6.85 -7.76 -3.06
C SER A 157 5.41 -7.34 -3.30
N LYS A 158 4.46 -7.84 -2.50
CA LYS A 158 3.06 -7.45 -2.61
C LYS A 158 2.84 -5.97 -2.32
N ALA A 159 3.51 -5.44 -1.30
CA ALA A 159 3.48 -4.01 -0.96
C ALA A 159 4.02 -3.14 -2.12
N VAL A 160 5.04 -3.62 -2.85
CA VAL A 160 5.51 -2.96 -4.08
C VAL A 160 4.42 -2.93 -5.15
N ASP A 161 3.74 -4.04 -5.43
CA ASP A 161 2.67 -4.07 -6.44
C ASP A 161 1.54 -3.11 -6.08
N GLN A 162 1.10 -3.10 -4.82
CA GLN A 162 0.08 -2.17 -4.34
C GLN A 162 0.54 -0.72 -4.45
N SER A 163 1.81 -0.45 -4.12
CA SER A 163 2.40 0.89 -4.24
C SER A 163 2.44 1.35 -5.69
N ILE A 164 2.78 0.49 -6.65
CA ILE A 164 2.76 0.82 -8.09
C ILE A 164 1.37 1.29 -8.52
N GLU A 165 0.31 0.59 -8.11
CA GLU A 165 -1.07 0.98 -8.43
C GLU A 165 -1.46 2.33 -7.78
N ILE A 166 -1.01 2.58 -6.55
CA ILE A 166 -1.23 3.87 -5.88
C ILE A 166 -0.49 5.01 -6.60
N LEU A 167 0.77 4.77 -6.97
CA LEU A 167 1.59 5.74 -7.71
C LEU A 167 0.98 6.06 -9.06
N ARG A 168 0.44 5.06 -9.78
CA ARG A 168 -0.24 5.26 -11.05
C ARG A 168 -1.41 6.23 -10.89
N ARG A 169 -2.32 5.95 -9.95
CA ARG A 169 -3.47 6.83 -9.66
C ARG A 169 -3.05 8.27 -9.33
N ARG A 170 -2.02 8.44 -8.48
CA ARG A 170 -1.53 9.77 -8.07
C ARG A 170 -0.89 10.56 -9.20
N ILE A 171 -0.22 9.90 -10.13
CA ILE A 171 0.44 10.58 -11.25
C ILE A 171 -0.59 10.88 -12.36
N ASP A 172 -1.58 10.02 -12.56
CA ASP A 172 -2.68 10.27 -13.51
C ASP A 172 -3.44 11.57 -13.15
N GLU A 173 -3.61 11.86 -11.85
CA GLU A 173 -4.20 13.12 -11.36
C GLU A 173 -3.41 14.38 -11.75
N LEU A 174 -2.11 14.26 -12.02
CA LEU A 174 -1.28 15.40 -12.44
C LEU A 174 -1.43 15.72 -13.94
N GLY A 175 -2.13 14.89 -14.71
CA GLY A 175 -2.31 15.09 -16.15
C GLY A 175 -1.02 14.96 -16.97
N THR A 176 0.01 14.30 -16.41
CA THR A 176 1.30 14.09 -17.08
C THR A 176 1.19 13.04 -18.20
N ARG A 177 2.07 13.13 -19.20
CA ARG A 177 2.22 12.10 -20.23
C ARG A 177 2.65 10.78 -19.57
N GLU A 178 1.99 9.67 -19.95
CA GLU A 178 2.12 8.30 -19.42
C GLU A 178 3.44 8.03 -18.67
N PRO A 179 3.45 8.08 -17.32
CA PRO A 179 4.65 7.80 -16.55
C PRO A 179 5.05 6.33 -16.66
N THR A 180 6.35 6.05 -16.72
CA THR A 180 6.86 4.68 -16.63
C THR A 180 7.11 4.35 -15.16
N ILE A 181 6.27 3.48 -14.60
CA ILE A 181 6.37 3.00 -13.22
C ILE A 181 6.67 1.51 -13.28
N VAL A 182 7.90 1.14 -12.91
CA VAL A 182 8.35 -0.24 -12.99
C VAL A 182 8.98 -0.69 -11.68
N ARG A 183 8.74 -1.94 -11.33
CA ARG A 183 9.42 -2.61 -10.22
C ARG A 183 10.91 -2.75 -10.54
N GLN A 184 11.76 -2.48 -9.55
CA GLN A 184 13.19 -2.78 -9.59
C GLN A 184 13.56 -3.68 -8.41
N GLY A 185 13.77 -4.97 -8.65
CA GLY A 185 14.09 -5.92 -7.57
C GLY A 185 12.87 -6.29 -6.71
N VAL A 186 13.09 -6.51 -5.41
CA VAL A 186 12.06 -7.04 -4.48
C VAL A 186 11.22 -5.93 -3.86
N ASP A 187 11.85 -4.83 -3.47
CA ASP A 187 11.29 -3.77 -2.61
C ASP A 187 11.42 -2.36 -3.20
N ARG A 188 11.91 -2.20 -4.44
CA ARG A 188 12.09 -0.88 -5.06
C ARG A 188 11.22 -0.66 -6.28
N ILE A 189 10.92 0.61 -6.54
CA ILE A 189 10.12 1.09 -7.65
C ILE A 189 10.86 2.23 -8.33
N VAL A 190 11.01 2.12 -9.65
CA VAL A 190 11.50 3.19 -10.52
C VAL A 190 10.31 3.92 -11.10
N VAL A 191 10.30 5.23 -10.92
CA VAL A 191 9.31 6.13 -11.50
C VAL A 191 10.03 7.07 -12.45
N GLN A 192 9.59 7.09 -13.70
CA GLN A 192 10.07 8.01 -14.73
C GLN A 192 8.90 8.80 -15.27
N ALA A 193 8.95 10.13 -15.10
CA ALA A 193 7.93 11.04 -15.60
C ALA A 193 8.53 11.93 -16.71
N PRO A 194 8.20 11.68 -17.99
CA PRO A 194 8.68 12.50 -19.10
C PRO A 194 8.02 13.89 -19.08
N GLY A 195 8.81 14.95 -19.31
CA GLY A 195 8.31 16.32 -19.37
C GLY A 195 8.04 17.00 -18.02
N GLU A 196 8.15 16.29 -16.89
CA GLU A 196 8.21 16.90 -15.55
C GLU A 196 9.68 17.16 -15.18
N SER A 197 10.10 18.43 -15.24
CA SER A 197 11.50 18.81 -15.07
C SER A 197 11.92 19.00 -13.61
N ASP A 198 10.96 19.00 -12.67
CA ASP A 198 11.20 19.18 -11.24
C ASP A 198 10.96 17.87 -10.45
N PRO A 199 12.04 17.14 -10.09
CA PRO A 199 11.94 15.93 -9.28
C PRO A 199 11.36 16.17 -7.88
N GLU A 200 11.55 17.36 -7.29
CA GLU A 200 11.04 17.66 -5.95
C GLU A 200 9.52 17.87 -5.99
N ARG A 201 8.98 18.46 -7.05
CA ARG A 201 7.52 18.52 -7.26
C ARG A 201 6.91 17.14 -7.37
N LEU A 202 7.51 16.26 -8.19
CA LEU A 202 7.06 14.88 -8.35
C LEU A 202 7.14 14.11 -7.02
N LYS A 203 8.25 14.27 -6.29
CA LYS A 203 8.45 13.69 -4.95
C LYS A 203 7.43 14.22 -3.94
N ASN A 204 7.02 15.48 -3.99
CA ASN A 204 6.03 16.04 -3.05
C ASN A 204 4.62 15.50 -3.30
N VAL A 205 4.26 15.21 -4.55
CA VAL A 205 2.96 14.61 -4.89
C VAL A 205 2.94 13.12 -4.51
N ILE A 206 4.03 12.42 -4.77
CA ILE A 206 4.18 10.99 -4.50
C ILE A 206 4.44 10.70 -3.02
N GLY A 207 5.29 11.51 -2.38
CA GLY A 207 5.83 11.30 -1.03
C GLY A 207 4.89 11.71 0.11
N LYS A 208 3.78 12.40 -0.19
CA LYS A 208 2.70 12.59 0.79
C LYS A 208 1.90 11.30 0.94
N THR A 209 2.46 10.33 1.65
CA THR A 209 1.71 9.14 2.07
C THR A 209 0.71 9.55 3.13
N ALA A 210 -0.56 9.58 2.76
CA ALA A 210 -1.67 9.71 3.69
C ALA A 210 -2.02 8.28 4.16
N LYS A 211 -1.46 7.84 5.29
CA LYS A 211 -1.80 6.54 5.88
C LYS A 211 -3.16 6.67 6.55
N LEU A 212 -4.20 6.31 5.81
CA LEU A 212 -5.57 6.24 6.30
C LEU A 212 -5.84 4.84 6.88
N THR A 213 -6.30 4.77 8.12
CA THR A 213 -6.73 3.51 8.75
C THR A 213 -8.02 3.73 9.52
N PHE A 214 -8.87 2.71 9.54
CA PHE A 214 -10.11 2.71 10.30
C PHE A 214 -9.93 1.78 11.49
N GLN A 215 -10.03 2.31 12.69
CA GLN A 215 -9.73 1.59 13.93
C GLN A 215 -10.92 1.67 14.89
N MET A 216 -11.13 0.66 15.73
CA MET A 216 -12.15 0.75 16.77
C MET A 216 -11.69 1.68 17.89
N VAL A 217 -12.59 2.53 18.39
CA VAL A 217 -12.34 3.26 19.64
C VAL A 217 -12.42 2.27 20.80
N ASP A 218 -11.52 2.42 21.75
CA ASP A 218 -11.52 1.64 22.98
C ASP A 218 -12.10 2.46 24.13
N ASP A 219 -13.37 2.20 24.45
CA ASP A 219 -14.10 2.88 25.52
C ASP A 219 -13.89 2.23 26.91
N SER A 220 -12.95 1.30 27.04
CA SER A 220 -12.73 0.57 28.31
C SER A 220 -12.08 1.40 29.41
N VAL A 221 -11.43 2.51 29.06
CA VAL A 221 -10.71 3.40 29.98
C VAL A 221 -11.03 4.84 29.60
N SER A 222 -11.14 5.73 30.59
CA SER A 222 -11.38 7.15 30.33
C SER A 222 -10.18 7.79 29.61
N PRO A 223 -10.39 8.83 28.79
CA PRO A 223 -9.28 9.55 28.14
C PRO A 223 -8.25 10.11 29.15
N GLU A 224 -8.70 10.50 30.34
CA GLU A 224 -7.84 11.01 31.42
C GLU A 224 -6.92 9.93 32.00
N GLU A 225 -7.45 8.72 32.23
CA GLU A 225 -6.65 7.59 32.71
C GLU A 225 -5.68 7.07 31.64
N ALA A 226 -6.10 7.09 30.38
CA ALA A 226 -5.23 6.77 29.25
C ALA A 226 -4.08 7.78 29.14
N ALA A 227 -4.36 9.08 29.32
CA ALA A 227 -3.35 10.14 29.35
C ALA A 227 -2.39 10.00 30.54
N ALA A 228 -2.86 9.46 31.66
CA ALA A 228 -2.03 9.09 32.82
C ALA A 228 -1.18 7.81 32.59
N GLY A 229 -1.18 7.25 31.37
CA GLY A 229 -0.35 6.12 30.97
C GLY A 229 -0.99 4.75 31.19
N ARG A 230 -2.25 4.68 31.62
CA ARG A 230 -2.98 3.40 31.79
C ARG A 230 -3.63 2.97 30.47
N ILE A 231 -2.80 2.62 29.50
CA ILE A 231 -3.25 2.19 28.18
C ILE A 231 -3.46 0.66 28.19
N PRO A 232 -4.68 0.16 27.90
CA PRO A 232 -4.95 -1.27 27.75
C PRO A 232 -4.05 -1.91 26.69
N PRO A 233 -3.65 -3.19 26.85
CA PRO A 233 -2.91 -3.91 25.82
C PRO A 233 -3.70 -3.97 24.50
N GLY A 234 -3.02 -3.65 23.40
CA GLY A 234 -3.62 -3.61 22.06
C GLY A 234 -4.28 -2.28 21.71
N SER A 235 -4.21 -1.29 22.59
CA SER A 235 -4.72 0.06 22.37
C SER A 235 -3.58 1.08 22.33
N GLU A 236 -3.82 2.20 21.69
CA GLU A 236 -2.93 3.35 21.66
C GLU A 236 -3.73 4.65 21.74
N LEU A 237 -3.14 5.66 22.40
CA LEU A 237 -3.73 6.98 22.48
C LEU A 237 -3.25 7.79 21.25
N LEU A 238 -4.20 8.18 20.40
CA LEU A 238 -3.91 9.04 19.26
C LEU A 238 -4.45 10.45 19.51
N PRO A 239 -3.71 11.50 19.13
CA PRO A 239 -4.21 12.87 19.15
C PRO A 239 -5.42 13.01 18.21
N ALA A 240 -6.35 13.87 18.57
CA ALA A 240 -7.49 14.21 17.73
C ALA A 240 -7.27 15.56 17.03
N ASP A 241 -7.74 15.66 15.79
CA ASP A 241 -7.77 16.87 14.95
C ASP A 241 -9.22 17.24 14.61
N ASP A 242 -10.17 16.78 15.44
CA ASP A 242 -11.60 17.01 15.29
C ASP A 242 -12.07 18.31 15.96
N GLY A 243 -11.21 18.93 16.78
CA GLY A 243 -11.51 20.14 17.55
C GLY A 243 -12.39 19.90 18.78
N PHE A 244 -12.74 18.64 19.11
CA PHE A 244 -13.60 18.29 20.23
C PHE A 244 -12.86 17.59 21.36
N SER A 245 -11.88 16.74 21.03
CA SER A 245 -11.10 15.98 22.01
C SER A 245 -9.62 16.31 21.90
N THR A 246 -8.87 16.05 22.97
CA THR A 246 -7.38 16.08 22.93
C THR A 246 -6.80 14.79 22.35
N GLY A 247 -7.60 13.71 22.35
CA GLY A 247 -7.22 12.42 21.79
C GLY A 247 -8.27 11.35 22.01
N TYR A 248 -8.08 10.22 21.33
CA TYR A 248 -8.91 9.04 21.48
C TYR A 248 -8.03 7.82 21.71
N LEU A 249 -8.48 6.97 22.63
CA LEU A 249 -7.92 5.64 22.77
C LEU A 249 -8.50 4.76 21.66
N VAL A 250 -7.64 4.22 20.81
CA VAL A 250 -8.03 3.39 19.66
C VAL A 250 -7.32 2.04 19.72
N LYS A 251 -7.91 1.02 19.10
CA LYS A 251 -7.27 -0.28 18.93
C LYS A 251 -6.19 -0.19 17.86
N LYS A 252 -4.97 -0.65 18.18
CA LYS A 252 -3.81 -0.66 17.27
C LYS A 252 -4.06 -1.40 15.95
N ARG A 253 -4.97 -2.38 15.96
CA ARG A 253 -5.34 -3.14 14.75
C ARG A 253 -6.33 -2.35 13.92
N ALA A 254 -5.91 -1.98 12.72
CA ALA A 254 -6.79 -1.43 11.70
C ALA A 254 -7.80 -2.49 11.22
N LEU A 255 -9.08 -2.12 11.18
CA LEU A 255 -10.14 -2.93 10.58
C LEU A 255 -10.02 -2.96 9.07
N VAL A 256 -9.88 -1.76 8.49
CA VAL A 256 -9.65 -1.54 7.07
C VAL A 256 -8.67 -0.38 6.89
N THR A 257 -7.96 -0.38 5.77
CA THR A 257 -6.94 0.62 5.43
C THR A 257 -7.36 1.39 4.18
N GLY A 258 -6.75 2.56 3.96
CA GLY A 258 -6.97 3.38 2.78
C GLY A 258 -6.60 2.69 1.46
N GLU A 259 -5.76 1.66 1.49
CA GLU A 259 -5.44 0.84 0.31
C GLU A 259 -6.66 0.08 -0.23
N MET A 260 -7.64 -0.19 0.63
CA MET A 260 -8.90 -0.85 0.27
C MET A 260 -9.94 0.13 -0.29
N LEU A 261 -9.57 1.39 -0.51
CA LEU A 261 -10.43 2.41 -1.13
C LEU A 261 -10.21 2.47 -2.64
N THR A 262 -11.33 2.38 -3.35
CA THR A 262 -11.42 2.61 -4.80
C THR A 262 -11.60 4.09 -5.13
N ASP A 263 -12.27 4.85 -4.27
CA ASP A 263 -12.60 6.26 -4.48
C ASP A 263 -12.74 7.00 -3.15
N ALA A 264 -12.39 8.29 -3.13
CA ALA A 264 -12.55 9.19 -2.01
C ALA A 264 -12.70 10.63 -2.52
N GLN A 265 -13.86 11.25 -2.30
CA GLN A 265 -14.18 12.56 -2.85
C GLN A 265 -14.89 13.44 -1.82
N GLN A 266 -14.66 14.75 -1.91
CA GLN A 266 -15.48 15.71 -1.19
C GLN A 266 -16.90 15.69 -1.75
N ALA A 267 -17.87 15.58 -0.88
CA ALA A 267 -19.28 15.68 -1.17
C ALA A 267 -19.93 16.65 -0.18
N PHE A 268 -21.21 16.93 -0.39
CA PHE A 268 -22.03 17.67 0.56
C PHE A 268 -23.18 16.78 1.01
N ASP A 269 -23.41 16.74 2.31
CA ASP A 269 -24.57 16.06 2.87
C ASP A 269 -25.85 16.75 2.34
N PRO A 270 -26.76 16.02 1.64
CA PRO A 270 -27.96 16.60 1.07
C PRO A 270 -28.93 17.20 2.11
N GLN A 271 -28.86 16.77 3.36
CA GLN A 271 -29.76 17.24 4.42
C GLN A 271 -29.19 18.43 5.18
N THR A 272 -27.89 18.39 5.49
CA THR A 272 -27.25 19.40 6.35
C THR A 272 -26.47 20.44 5.58
N GLY A 273 -26.16 20.20 4.29
CA GLY A 273 -25.30 21.05 3.47
C GLY A 273 -23.83 21.06 3.90
N GLN A 274 -23.45 20.21 4.87
CA GLN A 274 -22.09 20.15 5.39
C GLN A 274 -21.17 19.44 4.40
N ALA A 275 -19.92 19.90 4.29
CA ALA A 275 -18.90 19.22 3.52
C ALA A 275 -18.54 17.90 4.22
N VAL A 276 -18.63 16.80 3.48
CA VAL A 276 -18.29 15.45 3.94
C VAL A 276 -17.31 14.81 2.98
N VAL A 277 -16.58 13.79 3.45
CA VAL A 277 -15.76 12.95 2.58
C VAL A 277 -16.51 11.65 2.33
N SER A 278 -16.92 11.44 1.08
CA SER A 278 -17.51 10.19 0.62
C SER A 278 -16.40 9.27 0.13
N PHE A 279 -16.41 8.02 0.55
CA PHE A 279 -15.42 7.03 0.12
C PHE A 279 -16.09 5.71 -0.27
N ARG A 280 -15.43 4.96 -1.15
CA ARG A 280 -15.90 3.66 -1.64
C ARG A 280 -14.84 2.61 -1.47
N PHE A 281 -15.16 1.56 -0.71
CA PHE A 281 -14.29 0.39 -0.58
C PHE A 281 -14.33 -0.50 -1.83
N ASP A 282 -13.24 -1.23 -2.06
CA ASP A 282 -13.23 -2.39 -2.95
C ASP A 282 -14.03 -3.56 -2.35
N GLY A 283 -14.19 -4.65 -3.10
CA GLY A 283 -14.98 -5.81 -2.65
C GLY A 283 -14.41 -6.53 -1.42
N THR A 284 -13.12 -6.40 -1.12
CA THR A 284 -12.49 -6.96 0.09
C THR A 284 -12.71 -6.03 1.29
N GLY A 285 -12.46 -4.73 1.11
CA GLY A 285 -12.69 -3.70 2.11
C GLY A 285 -14.16 -3.62 2.52
N ALA A 286 -15.08 -3.69 1.56
CA ALA A 286 -16.52 -3.65 1.82
C ALA A 286 -16.99 -4.82 2.68
N ARG A 287 -16.48 -6.04 2.42
CA ARG A 287 -16.77 -7.22 3.26
C ARG A 287 -16.21 -7.06 4.67
N ARG A 288 -14.92 -6.72 4.78
CA ARG A 288 -14.28 -6.53 6.09
C ARG A 288 -14.94 -5.44 6.92
N PHE A 289 -15.26 -4.30 6.30
CA PHE A 289 -15.92 -3.19 6.96
C PHE A 289 -17.36 -3.55 7.35
N GLY A 290 -18.08 -4.27 6.48
CA GLY A 290 -19.43 -4.78 6.76
C GLY A 290 -19.44 -5.75 7.96
N ASP A 291 -18.56 -6.74 7.97
CA ASP A 291 -18.44 -7.70 9.07
C ASP A 291 -18.07 -7.01 10.39
N ALA A 292 -17.10 -6.10 10.34
CA ALA A 292 -16.64 -5.37 11.52
C ALA A 292 -17.74 -4.46 12.09
N THR A 293 -18.48 -3.73 11.25
CA THR A 293 -19.56 -2.84 11.70
C THR A 293 -20.77 -3.63 12.20
N ALA A 294 -21.13 -4.75 11.56
CA ALA A 294 -22.21 -5.62 12.00
C ALA A 294 -21.98 -6.19 13.41
N GLN A 295 -20.73 -6.51 13.76
CA GLN A 295 -20.36 -7.03 15.09
C GLN A 295 -20.20 -5.94 16.16
N ASN A 296 -20.17 -4.66 15.75
CA ASN A 296 -19.86 -3.53 16.62
C ASN A 296 -20.91 -2.41 16.53
N LEU A 297 -22.18 -2.77 16.34
CA LEU A 297 -23.29 -1.82 16.33
C LEU A 297 -23.30 -0.96 17.61
N GLY A 298 -23.44 0.35 17.43
CA GLY A 298 -23.46 1.34 18.51
C GLY A 298 -22.09 1.68 19.10
N LYS A 299 -21.00 1.05 18.64
CA LYS A 299 -19.63 1.40 19.06
C LYS A 299 -19.01 2.40 18.09
N ARG A 300 -18.09 3.21 18.61
CA ARG A 300 -17.36 4.20 17.82
C ARG A 300 -16.20 3.56 17.08
N PHE A 301 -15.97 4.02 15.85
CA PHE A 301 -14.74 3.77 15.11
C PHE A 301 -14.09 5.11 14.78
N ALA A 302 -12.77 5.16 14.87
CA ALA A 302 -11.96 6.32 14.54
C ALA A 302 -11.42 6.18 13.12
N ILE A 303 -11.46 7.28 12.38
CA ILE A 303 -10.74 7.43 11.13
C ILE A 303 -9.40 8.07 11.48
N VAL A 304 -8.30 7.35 11.23
CA VAL A 304 -6.95 7.77 11.57
C VAL A 304 -6.20 8.11 10.30
N LEU A 305 -5.76 9.36 10.19
CA LEU A 305 -4.92 9.86 9.12
C LEU A 305 -3.57 10.29 9.69
N ASP A 306 -2.49 9.63 9.26
CA ASP A 306 -1.12 9.95 9.67
C ASP A 306 -0.93 10.00 11.20
N GLY A 307 -1.61 9.10 11.92
CA GLY A 307 -1.54 8.98 13.37
C GLY A 307 -2.41 9.98 14.14
N LYS A 308 -3.28 10.73 13.46
CA LYS A 308 -4.28 11.61 14.08
C LYS A 308 -5.69 11.13 13.79
N VAL A 309 -6.58 11.22 14.76
CA VAL A 309 -8.01 10.98 14.55
C VAL A 309 -8.63 12.22 13.95
N ILE A 310 -9.33 12.06 12.82
CA ILE A 310 -10.03 13.12 12.10
C ILE A 310 -11.54 13.03 12.26
#